data_AF-A0A9P9MG08-F1
#
_entry.id   AF-A0A9P9MG08-F1
#
_cell.length_a   1.000
_cell.length_b   1.000
_cell.length_c   1.000
_cell.angle_alpha   90.00
_cell.angle_beta   90.00
_cell.angle_gamma   90.00
#
_symmetry.space_group_name_H-M   'P 1'
#
loop_
_entity.id
_entity.type
_entity.pdbx_description
1 polymer ?
#
loop_
_entity_poly.entity_id
_entity_poly.type
_entity_poly.pdbx_seq_one_letter_code
_entity_poly.pdbx_strand_id
1 'polypeptide(L)'
;MAAEKINVPPMKDLNIDNITENTVIINSQSSDQRLTYVMERLVTHLHDFARETRLSTNEWMAALNFLVRVGQISTDVRHEFILLSDILGLSLLVDAIDHPKPPASTEGSVLGPFHTHEAETMKHGDLMSQDTEGEPCLVLCTVKDVNGNPIEGVKVDIWETDSTGHYDVQHADRNGPDGRCVMKSDKNGVFWFKAIVPVPYPIPHDGPVGQLLKLLKRHPWRPAHMHFMFEKPGWDHLITALYIRGDPYETSDAVFGVKQSLIVDFSPADAEAAKEYGVKEGSKMLKHDFVLVDEKETERLRDENALKALKALGRKVKLLNHLPVPDVD
;
A
#
# COMPACT_ATOMS: atom_id res chain seq x y z
N MET A 1 39.03 6.85 15.90
CA MET A 1 38.81 6.46 14.50
C MET A 1 39.49 7.50 13.63
N ALA A 2 40.44 7.10 12.78
CA ALA A 2 41.02 8.04 11.82
C ALA A 2 39.89 8.50 10.91
N ALA A 3 39.69 9.82 10.77
CA ALA A 3 38.72 10.35 9.83
C ALA A 3 39.06 9.81 8.44
N GLU A 4 38.13 9.08 7.82
CA GLU A 4 38.25 8.76 6.40
C GLU A 4 38.53 10.06 5.66
N LYS A 5 39.58 10.08 4.83
CA LYS A 5 39.86 11.22 3.97
C LYS A 5 38.81 11.26 2.88
N ILE A 6 37.69 11.92 3.17
CA ILE A 6 36.64 12.20 2.17
C ILE A 6 37.19 13.26 1.22
N ASN A 7 37.33 12.90 -0.06
CA ASN A 7 37.70 13.84 -1.10
C ASN A 7 36.48 14.67 -1.49
N VAL A 8 36.37 15.89 -0.95
CA VAL A 8 35.22 16.77 -1.18
C VAL A 8 35.50 17.64 -2.41
N PRO A 9 34.65 17.61 -3.45
CA PRO A 9 34.82 18.45 -4.63
C PRO A 9 34.68 19.94 -4.29
N PRO A 10 35.37 20.84 -5.02
CA PRO A 10 35.21 22.27 -4.81
C PRO A 10 33.79 22.73 -5.20
N MET A 11 33.15 23.50 -4.32
CA MET A 11 31.86 24.15 -4.60
C MET A 11 32.06 25.45 -5.37
N LYS A 12 31.03 25.86 -6.12
CA LYS A 12 30.93 27.22 -6.69
C LYS A 12 30.67 28.23 -5.57
N ASP A 13 31.02 29.49 -5.81
CA ASP A 13 30.67 30.59 -4.89
C ASP A 13 29.14 30.67 -4.72
N LEU A 14 28.67 30.57 -3.48
CA LEU A 14 27.29 30.19 -3.19
C LEU A 14 26.31 31.35 -3.39
N ASN A 15 25.23 31.09 -4.13
CA ASN A 15 24.09 31.99 -4.24
C ASN A 15 22.77 31.20 -4.38
N ILE A 16 21.65 31.92 -4.43
CA ILE A 16 20.31 31.32 -4.51
C ILE A 16 20.10 30.49 -5.79
N ASP A 17 20.79 30.83 -6.87
CA ASP A 17 20.64 30.17 -8.17
C ASP A 17 21.45 28.87 -8.26
N ASN A 18 22.57 28.77 -7.53
CA ASN A 18 23.49 27.63 -7.63
C ASN A 18 23.56 26.70 -6.40
N ILE A 19 22.83 26.99 -5.31
CA ILE A 19 22.79 26.12 -4.11
C ILE A 19 22.40 24.68 -4.44
N THR A 20 21.48 24.47 -5.39
CA THR A 20 21.05 23.14 -5.81
C THR A 20 22.19 22.35 -6.44
N GLU A 21 22.94 22.97 -7.36
CA GLU A 21 24.08 22.34 -8.01
C GLU A 21 25.17 21.98 -6.99
N ASN A 22 25.50 22.91 -6.08
CA ASN A 22 26.46 22.66 -5.02
C ASN A 22 26.03 21.49 -4.12
N THR A 23 24.76 21.44 -3.72
CA THR A 23 24.23 20.36 -2.87
C THR A 23 24.26 19.01 -3.58
N VAL A 24 23.88 18.97 -4.87
CA VAL A 24 23.94 17.76 -5.69
C VAL A 24 25.38 17.26 -5.80
N ILE A 25 26.34 18.15 -6.12
CA ILE A 25 27.76 17.78 -6.24
C ILE A 25 28.27 17.12 -4.96
N ILE A 26 27.96 17.70 -3.79
CA ILE A 26 28.41 17.17 -2.50
C ILE A 26 27.73 15.85 -2.14
N ASN A 27 26.43 15.69 -2.42
CA ASN A 27 25.70 14.47 -2.07
C ASN A 27 25.92 13.31 -3.06
N SER A 28 26.57 13.57 -4.20
CA SER A 28 26.79 12.58 -5.29
C SER A 28 28.17 11.93 -5.27
N GLN A 29 28.85 11.92 -4.12
CA GLN A 29 30.19 11.33 -3.98
C GLN A 29 30.17 9.81 -3.73
N SER A 30 29.00 9.20 -3.60
CA SER A 30 28.85 7.75 -3.41
C SER A 30 29.18 6.98 -4.69
N SER A 31 29.81 5.81 -4.54
CA SER A 31 30.01 4.86 -5.64
C SER A 31 28.72 4.10 -6.01
N ASP A 32 27.70 4.17 -5.15
CA ASP A 32 26.36 3.65 -5.45
C ASP A 32 25.63 4.59 -6.41
N GLN A 33 25.52 4.16 -7.67
CA GLN A 33 24.87 4.93 -8.74
C GLN A 33 23.39 5.18 -8.45
N ARG A 34 22.69 4.24 -7.79
CA ARG A 34 21.27 4.37 -7.49
C ARG A 34 21.05 5.37 -6.37
N LEU A 35 21.84 5.29 -5.29
CA LEU A 35 21.78 6.25 -4.20
C LEU A 35 22.06 7.67 -4.71
N THR A 36 23.14 7.83 -5.50
CA THR A 36 23.51 9.12 -6.10
C THR A 36 22.37 9.69 -6.94
N TYR A 37 21.75 8.87 -7.79
CA TYR A 37 20.60 9.30 -8.59
C TYR A 37 19.40 9.72 -7.74
N VAL A 38 19.01 8.92 -6.73
CA VAL A 38 17.88 9.24 -5.86
C VAL A 38 18.12 10.54 -5.10
N MET A 39 19.33 10.73 -4.54
CA MET A 39 19.69 11.95 -3.81
C MET A 39 19.71 13.19 -4.71
N GLU A 40 20.24 13.08 -5.94
CA GLU A 40 20.18 14.16 -6.93
C GLU A 40 18.72 14.58 -7.20
N ARG A 41 17.85 13.60 -7.49
CA ARG A 41 16.44 13.89 -7.78
C ARG A 41 15.72 14.49 -6.58
N LEU A 42 15.94 13.94 -5.38
CA LEU A 42 15.33 14.43 -4.15
C LEU A 42 15.70 15.90 -3.89
N VAL A 43 17.00 16.22 -3.91
CA VAL A 43 17.50 17.59 -3.70
C VAL A 43 16.91 18.54 -4.73
N THR A 44 16.90 18.13 -6.01
CA THR A 44 16.35 18.92 -7.11
C THR A 44 14.88 19.24 -6.85
N HIS A 45 14.03 18.22 -6.64
CA HIS A 45 12.59 18.42 -6.44
C HIS A 45 12.28 19.19 -5.16
N LEU A 46 13.04 18.97 -4.07
CA LEU A 46 12.86 19.71 -2.82
C LEU A 46 13.18 21.21 -2.99
N HIS A 47 14.29 21.54 -3.64
CA HIS A 47 14.67 22.94 -3.88
C HIS A 47 13.74 23.61 -4.91
N ASP A 48 13.30 22.87 -5.93
CA ASP A 48 12.33 23.35 -6.92
C ASP A 48 11.00 23.68 -6.25
N PHE A 49 10.49 22.80 -5.37
CA PHE A 49 9.29 23.06 -4.57
C PHE A 49 9.41 24.33 -3.72
N ALA A 50 10.54 24.53 -3.04
CA ALA A 50 10.77 25.73 -2.24
C ALA A 50 10.84 27.00 -3.10
N ARG A 51 11.47 26.94 -4.28
CA ARG A 51 11.57 28.06 -5.22
C ARG A 51 10.23 28.40 -5.86
N GLU A 52 9.47 27.38 -6.27
CA GLU A 52 8.14 27.51 -6.87
C GLU A 52 7.16 28.17 -5.90
N THR A 53 7.12 27.70 -4.65
CA THR A 53 6.18 28.19 -3.63
C THR A 53 6.64 29.46 -2.93
N ARG A 54 7.89 29.87 -3.14
CA ARG A 54 8.55 30.96 -2.38
C ARG A 54 8.44 30.71 -0.87
N LEU A 55 8.72 29.47 -0.46
CA LEU A 55 8.56 28.98 0.91
C LEU A 55 9.18 29.95 1.93
N SER A 56 8.35 30.50 2.81
CA SER A 56 8.84 31.41 3.85
C SER A 56 9.51 30.65 4.99
N THR A 57 10.35 31.33 5.77
CA THR A 57 10.98 30.75 6.96
C THR A 57 9.94 30.22 7.97
N ASN A 58 8.79 30.88 8.09
CA ASN A 58 7.74 30.46 9.01
C ASN A 58 7.05 29.17 8.54
N GLU A 59 6.74 29.06 7.25
CA GLU A 59 6.16 27.84 6.67
C GLU A 59 7.15 26.68 6.72
N TRP A 60 8.42 26.94 6.42
CA TRP A 60 9.50 25.97 6.55
C TRP A 60 9.64 25.44 7.98
N MET A 61 9.67 26.33 8.99
CA MET A 61 9.70 25.93 10.40
C MET A 61 8.45 25.17 10.82
N ALA A 62 7.27 25.54 10.31
CA ALA A 62 6.03 24.81 10.58
C ALA A 62 6.09 23.38 10.01
N ALA A 63 6.61 23.19 8.80
CA ALA A 63 6.80 21.88 8.19
C ALA A 63 7.82 21.03 8.97
N LEU A 64 8.95 21.61 9.41
CA LEU A 64 9.91 20.88 10.24
C LEU A 64 9.31 20.43 11.57
N ASN A 65 8.60 21.32 12.27
CA ASN A 65 7.92 20.98 13.52
C ASN A 65 6.83 19.91 13.31
N PHE A 66 6.13 19.95 12.16
CA PHE A 66 5.20 18.91 11.77
C PHE A 66 5.90 17.55 11.62
N LEU A 67 6.99 17.47 10.86
CA LEU A 67 7.75 16.23 10.65
C LEU A 67 8.37 15.69 11.95
N VAL A 68 8.86 16.57 12.83
CA VAL A 68 9.35 16.17 14.17
C VAL A 68 8.24 15.48 14.96
N ARG A 69 7.02 16.05 14.96
CA ARG A 69 5.88 15.48 15.68
C ARG A 69 5.39 14.17 15.06
N VAL A 70 5.46 14.02 13.73
CA VAL A 70 5.18 12.76 13.03
C VAL A 70 6.15 11.66 13.50
N GLY A 71 7.45 11.99 13.62
CA GLY A 71 8.43 11.06 14.18
C GLY A 71 8.18 10.72 15.64
N GLN A 72 7.90 11.71 16.49
CA GLN A 72 7.72 11.52 17.94
C GLN A 72 6.51 10.65 18.32
N ILE A 73 5.44 10.68 17.54
CA ILE A 73 4.24 9.87 17.81
C ILE A 73 4.33 8.46 17.22
N SER A 74 5.31 8.21 16.34
CA SER A 74 5.49 6.90 15.73
C SER A 74 6.08 5.89 16.74
N THR A 75 5.55 4.67 16.74
CA THR A 75 5.96 3.53 17.56
C THR A 75 6.02 2.26 16.70
N ASP A 76 6.36 1.11 17.29
CA ASP A 76 6.39 -0.19 16.60
C ASP A 76 5.01 -0.67 16.11
N VAL A 77 3.92 -0.09 16.63
CA VAL A 77 2.53 -0.41 16.26
C VAL A 77 1.79 0.78 15.65
N ARG A 78 2.41 1.96 15.60
CA ARG A 78 1.86 3.18 14.99
C ARG A 78 2.91 3.83 14.09
N HIS A 79 2.71 3.76 12.79
CA HIS A 79 3.63 4.37 11.83
C HIS A 79 3.05 5.64 11.21
N GLU A 80 3.17 6.78 11.89
CA GLU A 80 2.61 8.06 11.41
C GLU A 80 3.30 8.56 10.13
N PHE A 81 4.56 8.18 9.86
CA PHE A 81 5.22 8.45 8.57
C PHE A 81 4.62 7.66 7.41
N ILE A 82 4.22 6.40 7.63
CA ILE A 82 3.48 5.61 6.63
C ILE A 82 2.12 6.27 6.39
N LEU A 83 1.43 6.67 7.46
CA LEU A 83 0.15 7.36 7.34
C LEU A 83 0.26 8.71 6.59
N LEU A 84 1.35 9.45 6.80
CA LEU A 84 1.65 10.66 6.04
C LEU A 84 1.88 10.34 4.56
N SER A 85 2.60 9.27 4.25
CA SER A 85 2.78 8.79 2.87
C SER A 85 1.44 8.42 2.22
N ASP A 86 0.56 7.74 2.96
CA ASP A 86 -0.76 7.30 2.51
C ASP A 86 -1.66 8.50 2.16
N ILE A 87 -1.79 9.48 3.07
CA ILE A 87 -2.67 10.64 2.84
C ILE A 87 -2.11 11.62 1.80
N LEU A 88 -0.83 11.49 1.42
CA LEU A 88 -0.23 12.23 0.31
C LEU A 88 -0.27 11.42 -1.00
N GLY A 89 -0.79 10.19 -0.99
CA GLY A 89 -0.89 9.31 -2.16
C GLY A 89 0.44 8.68 -2.58
N LEU A 90 1.51 8.84 -1.79
CA LEU A 90 2.84 8.35 -2.13
C LEU A 90 2.91 6.83 -2.04
N SER A 91 2.31 6.20 -1.02
CA SER A 91 2.35 4.75 -0.83
C SER A 91 1.77 4.01 -2.03
N LEU A 92 0.59 4.45 -2.50
CA LEU A 92 -0.07 3.85 -3.66
C LEU A 92 0.70 4.11 -4.96
N LEU A 93 1.32 5.29 -5.10
CA LEU A 93 2.15 5.60 -6.26
C LEU A 93 3.38 4.69 -6.32
N VAL A 94 4.05 4.46 -5.19
CA VAL A 94 5.21 3.56 -5.11
C VAL A 94 4.82 2.13 -5.45
N ASP A 95 3.71 1.63 -4.87
CA ASP A 95 3.17 0.31 -5.19
C ASP A 95 2.88 0.15 -6.69
N ALA A 96 2.19 1.12 -7.30
CA ALA A 96 1.87 1.07 -8.73
C ALA A 96 3.09 1.13 -9.65
N ILE A 97 4.19 1.77 -9.21
CA ILE A 97 5.46 1.80 -9.95
C ILE A 97 6.18 0.47 -9.84
N ASP A 98 6.21 -0.13 -8.64
CA ASP A 98 7.00 -1.34 -8.37
C ASP A 98 6.28 -2.62 -8.80
N HIS A 99 4.96 -2.63 -8.73
CA HIS A 99 4.09 -3.74 -9.12
C HIS A 99 3.09 -3.34 -10.21
N PRO A 100 3.55 -2.93 -11.41
CA PRO A 100 2.65 -2.55 -12.48
C PRO A 100 1.77 -3.72 -12.90
N LYS A 101 0.48 -3.45 -13.06
CA LYS A 101 -0.54 -4.48 -13.32
C LYS A 101 -0.89 -4.51 -14.81
N PRO A 102 -0.58 -5.58 -15.56
CA PRO A 102 -1.05 -5.74 -16.94
C PRO A 102 -2.59 -5.78 -17.00
N PRO A 103 -3.19 -5.46 -18.16
CA PRO A 103 -4.63 -5.56 -18.34
C PRO A 103 -5.17 -6.93 -17.91
N ALA A 104 -6.35 -6.93 -17.28
CA ALA A 104 -7.04 -8.11 -16.73
C ALA A 104 -6.42 -8.75 -15.47
N SER A 105 -5.27 -8.27 -14.96
CA SER A 105 -4.79 -8.66 -13.63
C SER A 105 -5.50 -7.88 -12.51
N THR A 106 -5.53 -8.45 -11.30
CA THR A 106 -6.09 -7.73 -10.15
C THR A 106 -5.19 -6.56 -9.78
N GLU A 107 -5.81 -5.39 -9.58
CA GLU A 107 -5.08 -4.19 -9.21
C GLU A 107 -4.58 -4.24 -7.77
N GLY A 108 -3.39 -3.69 -7.53
CA GLY A 108 -2.87 -3.48 -6.17
C GLY A 108 -3.59 -2.35 -5.44
N SER A 109 -3.55 -2.38 -4.11
CA SER A 109 -3.99 -1.30 -3.22
C SER A 109 -3.03 -1.19 -2.03
N VAL A 110 -3.21 -0.17 -1.19
CA VAL A 110 -2.32 0.10 -0.05
C VAL A 110 -2.36 -1.05 0.97
N LEU A 111 -1.17 -1.49 1.43
CA LEU A 111 -1.03 -2.44 2.54
C LEU A 111 -1.67 -1.92 3.83
N GLY A 112 -1.52 -0.61 4.08
CA GLY A 112 -1.90 0.00 5.35
C GLY A 112 -1.00 -0.45 6.51
N PRO A 113 -1.20 0.11 7.72
CA PRO A 113 -0.28 -0.07 8.84
C PRO A 113 -0.61 -1.29 9.74
N PHE A 114 -1.63 -2.10 9.41
CA PHE A 114 -2.22 -3.07 10.35
C PHE A 114 -2.01 -4.56 9.99
N HIS A 115 -1.28 -4.84 8.90
CA HIS A 115 -0.81 -6.21 8.63
C HIS A 115 0.19 -6.65 9.70
N THR A 116 0.12 -7.91 10.13
CA THR A 116 1.07 -8.51 11.07
C THR A 116 1.37 -9.96 10.68
N HIS A 117 2.48 -10.49 11.23
CA HIS A 117 2.85 -11.90 11.06
C HIS A 117 2.21 -12.84 12.10
N GLU A 118 1.24 -12.37 12.88
CA GLU A 118 0.59 -13.16 13.94
C GLU A 118 -0.62 -13.94 13.44
N ALA A 119 -1.10 -13.67 12.23
CA ALA A 119 -2.28 -14.32 11.66
C ALA A 119 -2.11 -15.85 11.62
N GLU A 120 -3.10 -16.57 12.13
CA GLU A 120 -3.08 -18.02 12.17
C GLU A 120 -3.45 -18.63 10.81
N THR A 121 -2.89 -19.80 10.51
CA THR A 121 -3.31 -20.56 9.31
C THR A 121 -4.65 -21.24 9.56
N MET A 122 -5.65 -20.93 8.73
CA MET A 122 -7.00 -21.49 8.81
C MET A 122 -7.30 -22.43 7.64
N LYS A 123 -8.24 -23.35 7.86
CA LYS A 123 -8.81 -24.21 6.81
C LYS A 123 -9.97 -23.50 6.13
N HIS A 124 -10.29 -23.97 4.94
CA HIS A 124 -11.46 -23.50 4.21
C HIS A 124 -12.73 -23.63 5.06
N GLY A 125 -13.48 -22.53 5.17
CA GLY A 125 -14.74 -22.45 5.90
C GLY A 125 -14.65 -22.17 7.40
N ASP A 126 -13.43 -22.03 7.93
CA ASP A 126 -13.22 -21.53 9.28
C ASP A 126 -13.72 -20.07 9.41
N LEU A 127 -13.97 -19.66 10.66
CA LEU A 127 -14.41 -18.32 11.02
C LEU A 127 -13.20 -17.46 11.40
N MET A 128 -13.00 -16.36 10.67
CA MET A 128 -11.86 -15.47 10.83
C MET A 128 -12.01 -14.46 11.98
N SER A 129 -13.25 -14.11 12.36
CA SER A 129 -13.54 -13.10 13.37
C SER A 129 -14.36 -13.67 14.53
N GLN A 130 -13.98 -13.37 15.77
CA GLN A 130 -14.70 -13.71 16.99
C GLN A 130 -15.70 -12.63 17.43
N ASP A 131 -15.80 -11.53 16.68
CA ASP A 131 -16.75 -10.44 16.96
C ASP A 131 -18.20 -10.90 16.76
N THR A 132 -18.93 -11.03 17.86
CA THR A 132 -20.33 -11.48 17.86
C THR A 132 -21.32 -10.40 17.44
N GLU A 133 -20.91 -9.13 17.43
CA GLU A 133 -21.76 -8.00 17.04
C GLU A 133 -21.66 -7.70 15.53
N GLY A 134 -20.66 -8.27 14.85
CA GLY A 134 -20.51 -8.16 13.40
C GLY A 134 -21.57 -8.95 12.62
N GLU A 135 -22.07 -8.35 11.54
CA GLU A 135 -22.99 -9.04 10.63
C GLU A 135 -22.23 -10.16 9.88
N PRO A 136 -22.61 -11.45 10.00
CA PRO A 136 -21.84 -12.52 9.37
C PRO A 136 -21.89 -12.47 7.84
N CYS A 137 -20.75 -12.74 7.20
CA CYS A 137 -20.67 -12.94 5.74
C CYS A 137 -19.85 -14.18 5.36
N LEU A 138 -20.14 -14.72 4.18
CA LEU A 138 -19.36 -15.77 3.52
C LEU A 138 -18.48 -15.12 2.44
N VAL A 139 -17.18 -15.41 2.46
CA VAL A 139 -16.26 -14.94 1.42
C VAL A 139 -15.77 -16.14 0.62
N LEU A 140 -16.04 -16.15 -0.69
CA LEU A 140 -15.63 -17.19 -1.62
C LEU A 140 -14.78 -16.55 -2.72
N CYS A 141 -13.51 -16.94 -2.78
CA CYS A 141 -12.57 -16.38 -3.73
C CYS A 141 -11.87 -17.45 -4.55
N THR A 142 -11.41 -17.06 -5.73
CA THR A 142 -10.50 -17.87 -6.54
C THR A 142 -9.24 -17.10 -6.87
N VAL A 143 -8.14 -17.82 -7.10
CA VAL A 143 -6.87 -17.28 -7.60
C VAL A 143 -6.54 -17.96 -8.93
N LYS A 144 -6.40 -17.14 -9.97
CA LYS A 144 -6.16 -17.58 -11.35
C LYS A 144 -5.02 -16.80 -11.97
N ASP A 145 -4.46 -17.31 -13.06
CA ASP A 145 -3.54 -16.57 -13.92
C ASP A 145 -4.30 -15.74 -14.97
N VAL A 146 -3.58 -14.93 -15.73
CA VAL A 146 -4.14 -14.09 -16.81
C VAL A 146 -4.81 -14.88 -17.95
N ASN A 147 -4.59 -16.19 -18.03
CA ASN A 147 -5.22 -17.08 -19.00
C ASN A 147 -6.45 -17.81 -18.40
N GLY A 148 -6.78 -17.55 -17.13
CA GLY A 148 -7.88 -18.18 -16.41
C GLY A 148 -7.54 -19.54 -15.78
N ASN A 149 -6.28 -19.98 -15.80
CA ASN A 149 -5.87 -21.22 -15.16
C ASN A 149 -5.84 -21.05 -13.64
N PRO A 150 -6.37 -22.00 -12.85
CA PRO A 150 -6.32 -21.93 -11.40
C PRO A 150 -4.88 -22.03 -10.87
N ILE A 151 -4.58 -21.28 -9.81
CA ILE A 151 -3.27 -21.30 -9.16
C ILE A 151 -3.41 -21.95 -7.77
N GLU A 152 -2.93 -23.18 -7.65
CA GLU A 152 -2.92 -23.93 -6.38
C GLU A 152 -1.84 -23.46 -5.40
N GLY A 153 -2.12 -23.51 -4.10
CA GLY A 153 -1.10 -23.35 -3.06
C GLY A 153 -0.58 -21.92 -2.90
N VAL A 154 -1.31 -20.92 -3.38
CA VAL A 154 -1.03 -19.50 -3.09
C VAL A 154 -1.31 -19.25 -1.62
N LYS A 155 -0.35 -18.68 -0.90
CA LYS A 155 -0.56 -18.22 0.47
C LYS A 155 -1.33 -16.89 0.40
N VAL A 156 -2.43 -16.81 1.14
CA VAL A 156 -3.31 -15.63 1.17
C VAL A 156 -3.43 -15.15 2.60
N ASP A 157 -2.79 -14.04 2.94
CA ASP A 157 -2.99 -13.33 4.19
C ASP A 157 -4.22 -12.43 4.03
N ILE A 158 -5.15 -12.50 4.99
CA ILE A 158 -6.42 -11.77 4.97
C ILE A 158 -6.57 -11.05 6.31
N TRP A 159 -6.99 -9.79 6.29
CA TRP A 159 -7.29 -9.04 7.51
C TRP A 159 -8.38 -7.98 7.28
N GLU A 160 -9.17 -7.72 8.32
CA GLU A 160 -10.21 -6.70 8.35
C GLU A 160 -10.38 -6.12 9.77
N THR A 161 -11.19 -5.08 9.90
CA THR A 161 -11.59 -4.54 11.20
C THR A 161 -12.72 -5.34 11.82
N ASP A 162 -12.89 -5.22 13.13
CA ASP A 162 -14.13 -5.59 13.81
C ASP A 162 -15.32 -4.69 13.40
N SER A 163 -16.51 -4.99 13.93
CA SER A 163 -17.75 -4.23 13.68
C SER A 163 -17.74 -2.79 14.20
N THR A 164 -16.75 -2.44 15.04
CA THR A 164 -16.54 -1.08 15.54
C THR A 164 -15.55 -0.28 14.68
N GLY A 165 -14.94 -0.91 13.67
CA GLY A 165 -13.97 -0.29 12.78
C GLY A 165 -12.54 -0.27 13.33
N HIS A 166 -12.19 -1.20 14.23
CA HIS A 166 -10.83 -1.34 14.76
C HIS A 166 -10.21 -2.68 14.35
N TYR A 167 -8.92 -2.67 13.99
CA TYR A 167 -8.14 -3.90 13.93
C TYR A 167 -7.81 -4.37 15.35
N ASP A 168 -7.73 -5.68 15.55
CA ASP A 168 -7.30 -6.33 16.80
C ASP A 168 -6.06 -5.69 17.46
N VAL A 169 -5.05 -5.31 16.68
CA VAL A 169 -3.79 -4.67 17.14
C VAL A 169 -4.01 -3.29 17.77
N GLN A 170 -5.15 -2.67 17.53
CA GLN A 170 -5.52 -1.38 18.11
C GLN A 170 -6.16 -1.52 19.50
N HIS A 171 -6.60 -2.73 19.87
CA HIS A 171 -7.15 -3.01 21.19
C HIS A 171 -6.03 -3.28 22.20
N ALA A 172 -6.00 -2.49 23.27
CA ALA A 172 -4.97 -2.60 24.31
C ALA A 172 -5.07 -3.91 25.12
N ASP A 173 -6.26 -4.49 25.18
CA ASP A 173 -6.61 -5.72 25.90
C ASP A 173 -6.73 -6.93 24.97
N ARG A 174 -6.21 -6.85 23.73
CA ARG A 174 -6.27 -7.97 22.78
C ARG A 174 -5.69 -9.25 23.38
N ASN A 175 -6.37 -10.38 23.15
CA ASN A 175 -5.98 -11.70 23.66
C ASN A 175 -5.68 -12.67 22.51
N GLY A 176 -4.89 -12.21 21.53
CA GLY A 176 -4.54 -12.95 20.33
C GLY A 176 -4.94 -12.23 19.05
N PRO A 177 -4.63 -12.83 17.88
CA PRO A 177 -5.06 -12.33 16.58
C PRO A 177 -6.58 -12.53 16.40
N ASP A 178 -7.26 -11.52 15.87
CA ASP A 178 -8.68 -11.60 15.49
C ASP A 178 -8.96 -10.78 14.23
N GLY A 179 -9.96 -11.18 13.44
CA GLY A 179 -10.25 -10.55 12.15
C GLY A 179 -9.12 -10.71 11.13
N ARG A 180 -8.27 -11.71 11.30
CA ARG A 180 -7.14 -12.01 10.41
C ARG A 180 -6.89 -13.51 10.29
N CYS A 181 -6.48 -13.97 9.11
CA CYS A 181 -6.05 -15.35 8.90
C CYS A 181 -5.08 -15.49 7.72
N VAL A 182 -4.41 -16.64 7.65
CA VAL A 182 -3.67 -17.08 6.47
C VAL A 182 -4.36 -18.32 5.90
N MET A 183 -4.63 -18.32 4.60
CA MET A 183 -5.17 -19.46 3.88
C MET A 183 -4.27 -19.91 2.73
N LYS A 184 -4.59 -21.07 2.16
CA LYS A 184 -3.99 -21.54 0.91
C LYS A 184 -5.07 -21.84 -0.12
N SER A 185 -4.85 -21.42 -1.37
CA SER A 185 -5.71 -21.82 -2.48
C SER A 185 -5.59 -23.32 -2.76
N ASP A 186 -6.70 -23.96 -3.11
CA ASP A 186 -6.73 -25.39 -3.47
C ASP A 186 -6.35 -25.64 -4.94
N LYS A 187 -6.44 -26.89 -5.39
CA LYS A 187 -6.17 -27.31 -6.79
C LYS A 187 -7.00 -26.57 -7.86
N ASN A 188 -8.14 -26.00 -7.48
CA ASN A 188 -9.00 -25.21 -8.35
C ASN A 188 -8.78 -23.70 -8.14
N GLY A 189 -7.76 -23.31 -7.38
CA GLY A 189 -7.47 -21.93 -7.02
C GLY A 189 -8.42 -21.37 -5.96
N VAL A 190 -9.29 -22.19 -5.37
CA VAL A 190 -10.35 -21.72 -4.46
C VAL A 190 -9.79 -21.51 -3.05
N PHE A 191 -10.23 -20.45 -2.37
CA PHE A 191 -10.13 -20.31 -0.92
C PHE A 191 -11.39 -19.60 -0.40
N TRP A 192 -11.89 -19.99 0.76
CA TRP A 192 -13.11 -19.42 1.32
C TRP A 192 -13.16 -19.53 2.83
N PHE A 193 -13.87 -18.58 3.44
CA PHE A 193 -13.92 -18.41 4.89
C PHE A 193 -15.21 -17.69 5.31
N LYS A 194 -15.50 -17.77 6.61
CA LYS A 194 -16.58 -17.00 7.24
C LYS A 194 -15.94 -15.78 7.92
N ALA A 195 -16.58 -14.64 7.75
CA ALA A 195 -16.11 -13.34 8.18
C ALA A 195 -17.30 -12.53 8.72
N ILE A 196 -17.05 -11.26 9.02
CA ILE A 196 -18.11 -10.27 9.23
C ILE A 196 -18.15 -9.32 8.02
N VAL A 197 -19.23 -8.56 7.89
CA VAL A 197 -19.31 -7.50 6.86
C VAL A 197 -18.38 -6.37 7.28
N PRO A 198 -17.42 -5.95 6.43
CA PRO A 198 -16.55 -4.83 6.76
C PRO A 198 -17.37 -3.54 6.96
N VAL A 199 -16.89 -2.68 7.85
CA VAL A 199 -17.48 -1.37 8.13
C VAL A 199 -16.51 -0.25 7.77
N PRO A 200 -16.97 0.95 7.39
CA PRO A 200 -16.09 2.09 7.22
C PRO A 200 -15.48 2.48 8.56
N TYR A 201 -14.23 2.94 8.54
CA TYR A 201 -13.52 3.36 9.74
C TYR A 201 -12.59 4.54 9.46
N PRO A 202 -12.33 5.40 10.46
CA PRO A 202 -11.38 6.47 10.31
C PRO A 202 -9.94 5.97 10.53
N ILE A 203 -8.99 6.44 9.72
CA ILE A 203 -7.56 6.28 10.03
C ILE A 203 -7.22 7.02 11.34
N PRO A 204 -6.13 6.66 12.05
CA PRO A 204 -5.67 7.40 13.22
C PRO A 204 -5.55 8.90 12.93
N HIS A 205 -6.29 9.72 13.67
CA HIS A 205 -6.43 11.16 13.39
C HIS A 205 -6.29 12.05 14.63
N ASP A 206 -5.77 11.50 15.71
CA ASP A 206 -5.34 12.18 16.94
C ASP A 206 -3.93 12.79 16.81
N GLY A 207 -3.16 12.35 15.81
CA GLY A 207 -1.80 12.79 15.53
C GLY A 207 -1.66 13.98 14.58
N PRO A 208 -0.42 14.34 14.20
CA PRO A 208 -0.14 15.40 13.23
C PRO A 208 -0.85 15.19 11.89
N VAL A 209 -0.93 13.95 11.38
CA VAL A 209 -1.61 13.69 10.09
C VAL A 209 -3.09 14.06 10.19
N GLY A 210 -3.77 13.69 11.29
CA GLY A 210 -5.15 14.10 11.54
C GLY A 210 -5.33 15.62 11.63
N GLN A 211 -4.34 16.34 12.18
CA GLN A 211 -4.35 17.82 12.20
C GLN A 211 -4.19 18.41 10.80
N LEU A 212 -3.30 17.83 9.97
CA LEU A 212 -3.14 18.23 8.58
C LEU A 212 -4.42 17.99 7.78
N LEU A 213 -5.08 16.84 7.93
CA LEU A 213 -6.37 16.58 7.28
C LEU A 213 -7.42 17.62 7.64
N LYS A 214 -7.52 18.01 8.91
CA LYS A 214 -8.42 19.09 9.36
C LYS A 214 -8.11 20.42 8.67
N LEU A 215 -6.84 20.80 8.57
CA LEU A 215 -6.41 22.02 7.86
C LEU A 215 -6.76 21.97 6.38
N LEU A 216 -6.62 20.80 5.75
CA LEU A 216 -6.97 20.54 4.36
C LEU A 216 -8.49 20.33 4.13
N LYS A 217 -9.30 20.37 5.19
CA LYS A 217 -10.75 20.07 5.16
C LYS A 217 -11.07 18.68 4.59
N ARG A 218 -10.22 17.70 4.89
CA ARG A 218 -10.39 16.29 4.52
C ARG A 218 -10.91 15.48 5.71
N HIS A 219 -11.72 14.46 5.42
CA HIS A 219 -12.13 13.49 6.43
C HIS A 219 -11.10 12.36 6.59
N PRO A 220 -11.05 11.67 7.74
CA PRO A 220 -10.12 10.55 7.96
C PRO A 220 -10.69 9.18 7.54
N TRP A 221 -11.94 9.12 7.09
CA TRP A 221 -12.62 7.86 6.80
C TRP A 221 -12.07 7.12 5.58
N ARG A 222 -11.93 5.80 5.74
CA ARG A 222 -11.80 4.82 4.69
C ARG A 222 -13.14 4.10 4.51
N PRO A 223 -13.54 3.75 3.27
CA PRO A 223 -14.71 2.92 3.05
C PRO A 223 -14.55 1.52 3.62
N ALA A 224 -15.64 0.81 3.87
CA ALA A 224 -15.62 -0.60 4.25
C ALA A 224 -14.78 -1.45 3.27
N HIS A 225 -13.81 -2.21 3.78
CA HIS A 225 -12.99 -3.10 2.96
C HIS A 225 -12.38 -4.27 3.73
N MET A 226 -11.97 -5.27 2.97
CA MET A 226 -11.19 -6.41 3.42
C MET A 226 -9.86 -6.45 2.67
N HIS A 227 -8.77 -6.65 3.38
CA HIS A 227 -7.44 -6.70 2.79
C HIS A 227 -7.03 -8.12 2.41
N PHE A 228 -6.19 -8.21 1.38
CA PHE A 228 -5.60 -9.46 0.89
C PHE A 228 -4.14 -9.25 0.51
N MET A 229 -3.29 -10.19 0.86
CA MET A 229 -1.91 -10.27 0.39
C MET A 229 -1.59 -11.68 -0.09
N PHE A 230 -1.16 -11.78 -1.35
CA PHE A 230 -0.95 -13.05 -2.05
C PHE A 230 0.54 -13.29 -2.25
N GLU A 231 0.99 -14.47 -1.83
CA GLU A 231 2.40 -14.86 -1.91
C GLU A 231 2.53 -16.27 -2.48
N LYS A 232 3.26 -16.39 -3.59
CA LYS A 232 3.66 -17.68 -4.16
C LYS A 232 4.93 -17.49 -5.00
N PRO A 233 5.99 -18.30 -4.82
CA PRO A 233 7.19 -18.20 -5.64
C PRO A 233 6.88 -18.28 -7.14
N GLY A 234 7.46 -17.35 -7.92
CA GLY A 234 7.22 -17.20 -9.37
C GLY A 234 5.98 -16.36 -9.73
N TRP A 235 5.21 -15.90 -8.76
CA TRP A 235 4.08 -14.99 -8.95
C TRP A 235 4.36 -13.66 -8.29
N ASP A 236 3.88 -12.59 -8.90
CA ASP A 236 3.96 -11.24 -8.36
C ASP A 236 3.28 -11.16 -6.97
N HIS A 237 3.96 -10.49 -6.06
CA HIS A 237 3.47 -10.28 -4.70
C HIS A 237 2.34 -9.24 -4.76
N LEU A 238 1.08 -9.70 -4.69
CA LEU A 238 -0.08 -8.81 -4.78
C LEU A 238 -0.56 -8.42 -3.39
N ILE A 239 -0.53 -7.13 -3.08
CA ILE A 239 -1.24 -6.53 -1.96
C ILE A 239 -2.45 -5.80 -2.53
N THR A 240 -3.64 -6.08 -2.02
CA THR A 240 -4.88 -5.46 -2.49
C THR A 240 -5.94 -5.40 -1.40
N ALA A 241 -7.07 -4.79 -1.72
CA ALA A 241 -8.24 -4.75 -0.87
C ALA A 241 -9.51 -4.78 -1.72
N LEU A 242 -10.58 -5.38 -1.19
CA LEU A 242 -11.91 -5.32 -1.80
C LEU A 242 -12.77 -4.35 -1.02
N TYR A 243 -13.37 -3.38 -1.72
CA TYR A 243 -14.18 -2.30 -1.17
C TYR A 243 -15.66 -2.56 -1.38
N ILE A 244 -16.50 -2.27 -0.39
CA ILE A 244 -17.93 -2.55 -0.48
C ILE A 244 -18.65 -1.45 -1.27
N ARG A 245 -19.41 -1.85 -2.29
CA ARG A 245 -20.21 -0.92 -3.09
C ARG A 245 -21.24 -0.18 -2.25
N GLY A 246 -21.38 1.12 -2.51
CA GLY A 246 -22.36 1.98 -1.86
C GLY A 246 -21.92 2.49 -0.50
N ASP A 247 -20.68 2.21 -0.08
CA ASP A 247 -20.11 2.82 1.11
C ASP A 247 -20.05 4.35 0.98
N PRO A 248 -20.41 5.13 2.02
CA PRO A 248 -20.38 6.59 1.97
C PRO A 248 -19.03 7.22 1.59
N TYR A 249 -17.93 6.49 1.77
CA TYR A 249 -16.56 6.95 1.52
C TYR A 249 -15.90 6.26 0.31
N GLU A 250 -16.66 5.48 -0.47
CA GLU A 250 -16.17 4.77 -1.67
C GLU A 250 -15.45 5.71 -2.65
N THR A 251 -15.95 6.94 -2.79
CA THR A 251 -15.41 7.93 -3.74
C THR A 251 -14.46 8.95 -3.11
N SER A 252 -14.16 8.81 -1.81
CA SER A 252 -13.41 9.81 -1.05
C SER A 252 -12.46 9.22 -0.02
N ASP A 253 -12.02 7.97 -0.19
CA ASP A 253 -11.07 7.28 0.70
C ASP A 253 -9.89 8.20 1.09
N ALA A 254 -9.66 8.34 2.40
CA ALA A 254 -8.63 9.21 2.97
C ALA A 254 -7.20 8.86 2.50
N VAL A 255 -6.98 7.63 2.01
CA VAL A 255 -5.68 7.15 1.54
C VAL A 255 -5.67 6.80 0.05
N PHE A 256 -6.73 7.15 -0.68
CA PHE A 256 -6.83 6.97 -2.13
C PHE A 256 -6.76 5.50 -2.62
N GLY A 257 -7.07 4.51 -1.77
CA GLY A 257 -6.88 3.09 -2.10
C GLY A 257 -7.93 2.49 -3.02
N VAL A 258 -9.07 3.15 -3.20
CA VAL A 258 -10.20 2.62 -3.98
C VAL A 258 -9.92 2.68 -5.48
N LYS A 259 -10.14 1.56 -6.15
CA LYS A 259 -10.14 1.42 -7.60
C LYS A 259 -11.44 0.76 -8.04
N GLN A 260 -11.97 1.14 -9.19
CA GLN A 260 -13.29 0.66 -9.66
C GLN A 260 -13.35 -0.86 -9.82
N SER A 261 -12.24 -1.49 -10.21
CA SER A 261 -12.11 -2.96 -10.34
C SER A 261 -12.15 -3.70 -9.01
N LEU A 262 -11.89 -3.00 -7.90
CA LEU A 262 -11.82 -3.55 -6.54
C LEU A 262 -13.10 -3.31 -5.74
N ILE A 263 -14.11 -2.67 -6.33
CA ILE A 263 -15.41 -2.45 -5.69
C ILE A 263 -16.30 -3.68 -5.94
N VAL A 264 -16.77 -4.30 -4.86
CA VAL A 264 -17.53 -5.55 -4.87
C VAL A 264 -18.88 -5.40 -4.17
N ASP A 265 -19.80 -6.28 -4.53
CA ASP A 265 -21.13 -6.36 -3.95
C ASP A 265 -21.31 -7.65 -3.16
N PHE A 266 -22.20 -7.61 -2.17
CA PHE A 266 -22.73 -8.83 -1.57
C PHE A 266 -23.92 -9.35 -2.38
N SER A 267 -23.97 -10.67 -2.51
CA SER A 267 -25.15 -11.40 -2.95
C SER A 267 -25.68 -12.24 -1.79
N PRO A 268 -26.99 -12.52 -1.72
CA PRO A 268 -27.50 -13.46 -0.73
C PRO A 268 -27.06 -14.89 -1.09
N ALA A 269 -26.61 -15.66 -0.10
CA ALA A 269 -26.39 -17.09 -0.25
C ALA A 269 -27.74 -17.79 -0.52
N ASP A 270 -27.86 -18.48 -1.65
CA ASP A 270 -29.02 -19.31 -1.95
C ASP A 270 -29.01 -20.61 -1.13
N ALA A 271 -30.07 -21.43 -1.28
CA ALA A 271 -30.20 -22.68 -0.54
C ALA A 271 -29.07 -23.69 -0.80
N GLU A 272 -28.49 -23.67 -2.01
CA GLU A 272 -27.40 -24.57 -2.39
C GLU A 272 -26.09 -24.13 -1.71
N ALA A 273 -25.74 -22.85 -1.84
CA ALA A 273 -24.58 -22.25 -1.19
C ALA A 273 -24.68 -22.33 0.34
N ALA A 274 -25.86 -22.06 0.91
CA ALA A 274 -26.08 -22.16 2.36
C ALA A 274 -25.78 -23.57 2.88
N LYS A 275 -26.24 -24.60 2.15
CA LYS A 275 -25.98 -26.00 2.47
C LYS A 275 -24.52 -26.38 2.26
N GLU A 276 -23.91 -25.96 1.16
CA GLU A 276 -22.52 -26.29 0.79
C GLU A 276 -21.51 -25.69 1.79
N TYR A 277 -21.64 -24.40 2.10
CA TYR A 277 -20.68 -23.65 2.91
C TYR A 277 -21.07 -23.58 4.39
N GLY A 278 -22.20 -24.18 4.78
CA GLY A 278 -22.68 -24.22 6.15
C GLY A 278 -22.98 -22.83 6.72
N VAL A 279 -23.73 -22.03 5.97
CA VAL A 279 -24.23 -20.70 6.36
C VAL A 279 -25.76 -20.68 6.28
N LYS A 280 -26.40 -19.61 6.75
CA LYS A 280 -27.86 -19.47 6.64
C LYS A 280 -28.22 -19.03 5.21
N GLU A 281 -29.33 -19.53 4.68
CA GLU A 281 -29.90 -18.98 3.44
C GLU A 281 -30.19 -17.48 3.63
N GLY A 282 -29.80 -16.67 2.65
CA GLY A 282 -29.87 -15.22 2.72
C GLY A 282 -28.68 -14.54 3.40
N SER A 283 -27.73 -15.28 3.99
CA SER A 283 -26.47 -14.69 4.50
C SER A 283 -25.76 -13.92 3.39
N LYS A 284 -25.14 -12.78 3.73
CA LYS A 284 -24.32 -12.01 2.78
C LYS A 284 -23.14 -12.85 2.30
N MET A 285 -22.93 -12.86 1.00
CA MET A 285 -21.90 -13.63 0.33
C MET A 285 -21.13 -12.74 -0.65
N LEU A 286 -19.82 -12.66 -0.47
CA LEU A 286 -18.87 -11.98 -1.35
C LEU A 286 -18.22 -13.04 -2.25
N LYS A 287 -18.26 -12.82 -3.57
CA LYS A 287 -17.54 -13.65 -4.55
C LYS A 287 -16.54 -12.78 -5.30
N HIS A 288 -15.29 -13.23 -5.41
CA HIS A 288 -14.27 -12.50 -6.17
C HIS A 288 -13.22 -13.41 -6.81
N ASP A 289 -12.85 -13.11 -8.04
CA ASP A 289 -11.79 -13.80 -8.77
C ASP A 289 -10.54 -12.93 -8.81
N PHE A 290 -9.51 -13.35 -8.08
CA PHE A 290 -8.19 -12.72 -8.12
C PHE A 290 -7.37 -13.27 -9.29
N VAL A 291 -6.72 -12.37 -10.02
CA VAL A 291 -5.86 -12.69 -11.15
C VAL A 291 -4.43 -12.26 -10.82
N LEU A 292 -3.55 -13.24 -10.60
CA LEU A 292 -2.13 -13.03 -10.39
C LEU A 292 -1.36 -13.05 -11.70
N VAL A 293 -0.19 -12.41 -11.65
CA VAL A 293 0.73 -12.25 -12.78
C VAL A 293 2.03 -12.93 -12.44
N ASP A 294 2.70 -13.49 -13.45
CA ASP A 294 4.05 -14.03 -13.29
C ASP A 294 5.01 -12.91 -12.88
N GLU A 295 5.87 -13.20 -11.90
CA GLU A 295 6.82 -12.22 -11.35
C GLU A 295 7.70 -11.59 -12.44
N LYS A 296 8.16 -12.38 -13.43
CA LYS A 296 9.03 -11.89 -14.50
C LYS A 296 8.30 -10.97 -15.47
N GLU A 297 7.01 -11.20 -15.67
CA GLU A 297 6.19 -10.32 -16.50
C GLU A 297 5.98 -8.97 -15.81
N THR A 298 5.74 -8.96 -14.49
CA THR A 298 5.70 -7.71 -13.70
C THR A 298 7.05 -6.99 -13.74
N GLU A 299 8.17 -7.69 -13.56
CA GLU A 299 9.52 -7.10 -13.65
C GLU A 299 9.77 -6.48 -15.03
N ARG A 300 9.44 -7.21 -16.11
CA ARG A 300 9.58 -6.71 -17.48
C ARG A 300 8.74 -5.45 -17.70
N LEU A 301 7.49 -5.46 -17.23
CA LEU A 301 6.59 -4.32 -17.37
C LEU A 301 7.07 -3.11 -16.56
N ARG A 302 7.62 -3.33 -15.35
CA ARG A 302 8.25 -2.30 -14.52
C ARG A 302 9.41 -1.65 -15.25
N ASP A 303 10.30 -2.45 -15.81
CA ASP A 303 11.47 -1.99 -16.57
C ASP A 303 11.05 -1.16 -17.80
N GLU A 304 10.09 -1.65 -18.58
CA GLU A 304 9.57 -0.95 -19.76
C GLU A 304 8.89 0.38 -19.39
N ASN A 305 8.07 0.38 -18.34
CA ASN A 305 7.39 1.58 -17.87
C ASN A 305 8.39 2.62 -17.34
N ALA A 306 9.40 2.19 -16.57
CA ALA A 306 10.44 3.06 -16.06
C ALA A 306 11.22 3.76 -17.19
N LEU A 307 11.68 2.98 -18.18
CA LEU A 307 12.41 3.52 -19.34
C LEU A 307 11.53 4.46 -20.17
N LYS A 308 10.27 4.09 -20.41
CA LYS A 308 9.31 4.92 -21.16
C LYS A 308 9.03 6.24 -20.43
N ALA A 309 8.77 6.18 -19.13
CA ALA A 309 8.47 7.37 -18.32
C ALA A 309 9.67 8.32 -18.27
N LEU A 310 10.88 7.80 -18.05
CA LEU A 310 12.08 8.62 -17.97
C LEU A 310 12.48 9.20 -19.33
N LYS A 311 12.29 8.46 -20.42
CA LYS A 311 12.45 8.98 -21.78
C LYS A 311 11.48 10.13 -22.07
N ALA A 312 10.22 10.03 -21.63
CA ALA A 312 9.23 11.10 -21.78
C ALA A 312 9.61 12.38 -21.02
N LEU A 313 10.35 12.24 -19.92
CA LEU A 313 10.95 13.34 -19.15
C LEU A 313 12.29 13.84 -19.73
N GLY A 314 12.70 13.35 -20.91
CA GLY A 314 13.97 13.71 -21.55
C GLY A 314 15.21 13.18 -20.81
N ARG A 315 15.07 12.13 -19.99
CA ARG A 315 16.17 11.54 -19.22
C ARG A 315 16.73 10.32 -19.93
N LYS A 316 18.04 10.32 -20.16
CA LYS A 316 18.80 9.16 -20.64
C LYS A 316 19.20 8.31 -19.42
N VAL A 317 18.70 7.09 -19.35
CA VAL A 317 18.90 6.19 -18.20
C VAL A 317 19.15 4.76 -18.66
N LYS A 318 19.84 3.99 -17.83
CA LYS A 318 19.96 2.53 -17.90
C LYS A 318 19.40 1.90 -16.62
N LEU A 319 19.11 0.61 -16.65
CA LEU A 319 18.62 -0.12 -15.49
C LEU A 319 19.77 -0.86 -14.82
N LEU A 320 19.92 -0.64 -13.51
CA LEU A 320 20.81 -1.38 -12.62
C LEU A 320 19.93 -2.14 -11.62
N ASN A 321 19.89 -3.47 -11.72
CA ASN A 321 19.00 -4.32 -10.90
C ASN A 321 17.53 -3.83 -10.95
N HIS A 322 16.99 -3.64 -12.17
CA HIS A 322 15.63 -3.12 -12.41
C HIS A 322 15.37 -1.67 -11.95
N LEU A 323 16.38 -0.97 -11.44
CA LEU A 323 16.24 0.41 -10.98
C LEU A 323 16.93 1.39 -11.95
N PRO A 324 16.27 2.51 -12.32
CA PRO A 324 16.86 3.45 -13.25
C PRO A 324 18.02 4.24 -12.61
N VAL A 325 19.09 4.40 -13.39
CA VAL A 325 20.26 5.24 -13.09
C VAL A 325 20.66 6.05 -14.34
N PRO A 326 21.29 7.23 -14.21
CA PRO A 326 21.73 8.02 -15.35
C PRO A 326 22.65 7.22 -16.29
N ASP A 327 22.40 7.35 -17.58
CA ASP A 327 23.25 6.77 -18.61
C ASP A 327 24.23 7.85 -19.10
N VAL A 328 25.36 7.95 -18.41
CA VAL A 328 26.40 8.99 -18.61
C VAL A 328 27.43 8.62 -19.69
N ASP A 329 27.21 7.52 -20.40
CA ASP A 329 28.08 7.03 -21.50
C ASP A 329 27.81 7.73 -22.84
#